data_AF-A0A6H1KF96-F1
#
_entry.id   AF-A0A6H1KF96-F1
#
_cell.length_a   1.000
_cell.length_b   1.000
_cell.length_c   1.000
_cell.angle_alpha   90.00
_cell.angle_beta   90.00
_cell.angle_gamma   90.00
#
_symmetry.space_group_name_H-M   'P 1'
#
loop_
_entity.id
_entity.type
_entity.pdbx_description
1 polymer ?
#
loop_
_entity_poly.entity_id
_entity_poly.type
_entity_poly.pdbx_seq_one_letter_code
_entity_poly.pdbx_strand_id
1 'polypeptide(L)'
;MTDHPPASTPPGFGPPPPQYAPQPPQPAAPGPEFLAVDKHNSVVVDVSGVAFEMYDITVDFPWAEIRSVHYKASPNGKALMVAVVHLDGRVYECVVTAKPRELLRGWFAQLAWVLGYYRPMG
;
A
#
# COMPACT_ATOMS: atom_id res chain seq x y z
N MET A 1 59.61 -3.58 -58.89
CA MET A 1 58.79 -4.75 -59.28
C MET A 1 58.82 -5.67 -58.06
N THR A 2 57.77 -5.84 -57.26
CA THR A 2 56.34 -5.85 -57.58
C THR A 2 55.54 -5.43 -56.34
N ASP A 3 54.51 -4.64 -56.62
CA ASP A 3 53.45 -4.10 -55.78
C ASP A 3 52.58 -5.22 -55.14
N HIS A 4 52.24 -5.07 -53.86
CA HIS A 4 51.07 -5.70 -53.23
C HIS A 4 50.36 -4.66 -52.34
N PRO A 5 49.02 -4.55 -52.43
CA PRO A 5 48.25 -3.38 -51.99
C PRO A 5 47.94 -3.34 -50.48
N PRO A 6 47.62 -2.15 -49.92
CA PRO A 6 47.31 -1.99 -48.50
C PRO A 6 45.88 -2.46 -48.17
N ALA A 7 45.76 -3.35 -47.19
CA ALA A 7 44.48 -3.69 -46.57
C ALA A 7 44.11 -2.61 -45.54
N SER A 8 42.94 -2.00 -45.74
CA SER A 8 42.36 -0.93 -44.93
C SER A 8 42.17 -1.34 -43.46
N THR A 9 42.59 -0.48 -42.54
CA THR A 9 42.30 -0.58 -41.10
C THR A 9 40.78 -0.54 -40.84
N PRO A 10 40.19 -1.46 -40.07
CA PRO A 10 38.85 -1.25 -39.54
C PRO A 10 38.85 -0.09 -38.54
N PRO A 11 37.83 0.79 -38.54
CA PRO A 11 37.74 1.89 -37.60
C PRO A 11 37.65 1.36 -36.17
N GLY A 12 38.50 1.92 -35.30
CA GLY A 12 38.63 1.55 -33.90
C GLY A 12 37.29 1.57 -33.16
N PHE A 13 37.13 0.56 -32.31
CA PHE A 13 36.06 0.46 -31.31
C PHE A 13 35.94 1.79 -30.55
N GLY A 14 34.74 2.37 -30.56
CA GLY A 14 34.43 3.56 -29.77
C GLY A 14 34.65 3.34 -28.27
N PRO A 15 34.64 4.41 -27.46
CA PRO A 15 34.84 4.29 -26.02
C PRO A 15 33.79 3.35 -25.38
N PRO A 16 34.16 2.57 -24.36
CA PRO A 16 33.21 1.71 -23.66
C PRO A 16 32.09 2.56 -23.05
N PRO A 17 30.86 2.05 -22.97
CA PRO A 17 29.77 2.77 -22.33
C PRO A 17 30.15 3.10 -20.88
N PRO A 18 29.79 4.28 -20.37
CA PRO A 18 30.11 4.67 -19.00
C PRO A 18 29.55 3.65 -18.02
N GLN A 19 30.41 3.17 -17.13
CA GLN A 19 30.04 2.29 -16.03
C GLN A 19 28.94 2.99 -15.21
N TYR A 20 27.84 2.28 -14.97
CA TYR A 20 26.69 2.72 -14.20
C TYR A 20 27.14 3.48 -12.95
N ALA A 21 26.94 4.80 -12.95
CA ALA A 21 27.01 5.59 -11.73
C ALA A 21 25.97 5.04 -10.74
N PRO A 22 26.25 5.01 -9.43
CA PRO A 22 25.25 4.61 -8.44
C PRO A 22 24.02 5.51 -8.59
N GLN A 23 22.90 4.92 -9.01
CA GLN A 23 21.65 5.66 -9.10
C GLN A 23 21.27 6.14 -7.70
N PRO A 24 20.79 7.39 -7.55
CA PRO A 24 20.22 7.83 -6.29
C PRO A 24 19.08 6.87 -5.91
N PRO A 25 18.89 6.58 -4.61
CA PRO A 25 17.82 5.69 -4.18
C PRO A 25 16.48 6.25 -4.69
N GLN A 26 15.83 5.50 -5.59
CA GLN A 26 14.48 5.83 -6.02
C GLN A 26 13.56 5.75 -4.79
N PRO A 27 12.68 6.75 -4.59
CA PRO A 27 11.65 6.65 -3.56
C PRO A 27 10.91 5.32 -3.74
N ALA A 28 10.79 4.55 -2.66
CA ALA A 28 9.95 3.35 -2.69
C ALA A 28 8.56 3.78 -3.17
N ALA A 29 7.99 3.04 -4.12
CA ALA A 29 6.63 3.31 -4.58
C ALA A 29 5.69 3.31 -3.36
N PRO A 30 4.77 4.28 -3.23
CA PRO A 30 3.83 4.29 -2.12
C PRO A 30 3.06 2.97 -2.13
N GLY A 31 2.98 2.32 -0.97
CA GLY A 31 2.22 1.10 -0.79
C GLY A 31 0.72 1.34 -1.05
N PRO A 32 -0.08 0.27 -1.18
CA PRO A 32 -1.51 0.42 -1.39
C PRO A 32 -2.18 1.06 -0.17
N GLU A 33 -3.24 1.83 -0.39
CA GLU A 33 -3.99 2.48 0.67
C GLU A 33 -5.49 2.20 0.59
N PHE A 34 -6.13 2.25 1.74
CA PHE A 34 -7.58 2.16 1.87
C PHE A 34 -8.11 3.32 2.68
N LEU A 35 -9.20 3.91 2.19
CA LEU A 35 -9.93 4.98 2.84
C LEU A 35 -11.44 4.70 2.77
N ALA A 36 -12.08 4.65 3.93
CA ALA A 36 -13.53 4.70 4.06
C ALA A 36 -13.90 5.88 4.94
N VAL A 37 -14.82 6.72 4.47
CA VAL A 37 -15.26 7.94 5.18
C VAL A 37 -16.78 8.02 5.14
N ASP A 38 -17.38 8.42 6.26
CA ASP A 38 -18.75 8.89 6.33
C ASP A 38 -18.81 10.31 6.95
N LYS A 39 -19.99 10.74 7.40
CA LYS A 39 -20.17 12.09 7.96
C LYS A 39 -19.38 12.34 9.26
N HIS A 40 -19.11 11.29 10.04
CA HIS A 40 -18.55 11.39 11.38
C HIS A 40 -17.30 10.55 11.58
N ASN A 41 -17.14 9.49 10.77
CA ASN A 41 -16.13 8.49 11.00
C ASN A 41 -15.30 8.25 9.75
N SER A 42 -14.03 7.92 9.95
CA SER A 42 -13.17 7.40 8.90
C SER A 42 -12.32 6.22 9.36
N VAL A 43 -11.94 5.40 8.39
CA VAL A 43 -10.94 4.33 8.53
C VAL A 43 -9.93 4.50 7.41
N VAL A 44 -8.66 4.63 7.80
CA VAL A 44 -7.52 4.64 6.89
C VAL A 44 -6.68 3.39 7.14
N VAL A 45 -6.20 2.75 6.07
CA VAL A 45 -5.20 1.69 6.13
C VAL A 45 -4.12 1.97 5.10
N ASP A 46 -2.89 2.17 5.56
CA ASP A 46 -1.74 2.50 4.71
C ASP A 46 -0.44 1.91 5.29
N VAL A 47 0.70 2.34 4.77
CA VAL A 47 2.03 1.85 5.18
C VAL A 47 2.33 2.09 6.66
N SER A 48 1.72 3.09 7.27
CA SER A 48 1.91 3.46 8.68
C SER A 48 1.16 2.52 9.62
N GLY A 49 -0.01 2.03 9.19
CA GLY A 49 -0.89 1.24 10.05
C GLY A 49 -2.37 1.35 9.69
N VAL A 50 -3.20 1.34 10.72
CA VAL A 50 -4.64 1.62 10.64
C VAL A 50 -4.93 2.87 11.46
N ALA A 51 -5.72 3.80 10.93
CA ALA A 51 -6.18 4.96 11.70
C ALA A 51 -7.71 5.00 11.71
N PHE A 52 -8.28 5.29 12.88
CA PHE A 52 -9.69 5.55 13.06
C PHE A 52 -9.90 7.01 13.40
N GLU A 53 -10.83 7.65 12.69
CA GLU A 53 -11.42 8.92 13.11
C GLU A 53 -12.85 8.63 13.55
N MET A 54 -13.21 9.05 14.75
CA MET A 54 -14.55 8.92 15.31
C MET A 54 -14.95 10.26 15.92
N TYR A 55 -15.79 11.00 15.20
CA TYR A 55 -16.11 12.39 15.51
C TYR A 55 -14.87 13.29 15.51
N ASP A 56 -14.37 13.67 16.68
CA ASP A 56 -13.18 14.52 16.85
C ASP A 56 -12.02 13.75 17.52
N ILE A 57 -12.13 12.43 17.60
CA ILE A 57 -11.11 11.56 18.19
C ILE A 57 -10.44 10.78 17.08
N THR A 58 -9.14 11.03 16.90
CA THR A 58 -8.27 10.24 16.03
C THR A 58 -7.47 9.25 16.87
N VAL A 59 -7.41 8.01 16.41
CA VAL A 59 -6.60 6.95 17.02
C VAL A 59 -5.81 6.24 15.94
N ASP A 60 -4.49 6.30 16.05
CA ASP A 60 -3.56 5.65 15.13
C ASP A 60 -3.05 4.34 15.73
N PHE A 61 -3.02 3.29 14.91
CA PHE A 61 -2.53 1.96 15.26
C PHE A 61 -1.39 1.59 14.31
N PRO A 62 -0.13 1.79 14.71
CA PRO A 62 1.02 1.35 13.93
C PRO A 62 0.99 -0.17 13.69
N TRP A 63 1.48 -0.64 12.54
CA TRP A 63 1.50 -2.08 12.25
C TRP A 63 2.18 -2.93 13.32
N ALA A 64 3.23 -2.38 13.96
CA ALA A 64 3.96 -3.03 15.05
C ALA A 64 3.11 -3.27 16.31
N GLU A 65 2.00 -2.55 16.47
CA GLU A 65 1.11 -2.60 17.63
C GLU A 65 -0.19 -3.37 17.34
N ILE A 66 -0.44 -3.70 16.08
CA ILE A 66 -1.63 -4.43 15.65
C ILE A 66 -1.39 -5.94 15.78
N ARG A 67 -2.22 -6.61 16.57
CA ARG A 67 -2.29 -8.08 16.62
C ARG A 67 -3.06 -8.64 15.45
N SER A 68 -4.22 -8.07 15.12
CA SER A 68 -5.04 -8.44 13.97
C SER A 68 -6.02 -7.34 13.63
N VAL A 69 -6.47 -7.31 12.37
CA VAL A 69 -7.55 -6.43 11.90
C VAL A 69 -8.71 -7.31 11.46
N HIS A 70 -9.88 -7.08 12.02
CA HIS A 70 -11.12 -7.75 11.64
C HIS A 70 -12.05 -6.75 10.96
N TYR A 71 -12.82 -7.22 10.00
CA TYR A 71 -13.81 -6.38 9.33
C TYR A 71 -15.03 -7.19 8.94
N LYS A 72 -16.21 -6.58 9.06
CA LYS A 72 -17.50 -7.21 8.73
C LYS A 72 -18.52 -6.14 8.35
N ALA A 73 -19.60 -6.59 7.72
CA ALA A 73 -20.73 -5.69 7.46
C ALA A 73 -21.50 -5.50 8.76
N SER A 74 -22.07 -4.31 8.96
CA SER A 74 -23.06 -4.09 10.01
C SER A 74 -24.25 -5.05 9.84
N PRO A 75 -25.02 -5.35 10.91
CA PRO A 75 -26.16 -6.27 10.81
C PRO A 75 -27.20 -5.88 9.75
N ASN A 76 -27.34 -4.58 9.46
CA ASN A 76 -28.24 -4.06 8.42
C ASN A 76 -27.59 -3.98 7.02
N GLY A 77 -26.31 -4.35 6.87
CA GLY A 77 -25.57 -4.36 5.61
C GLY A 77 -25.31 -2.97 5.01
N LYS A 78 -25.33 -1.92 5.83
CA LYS A 78 -25.18 -0.51 5.40
C LYS A 78 -23.90 0.16 5.87
N ALA A 79 -23.10 -0.51 6.69
CA ALA A 79 -21.85 0.04 7.18
C ALA A 79 -20.75 -1.03 7.18
N LEU A 80 -19.52 -0.57 7.03
CA LEU A 80 -18.30 -1.31 7.28
C LEU A 80 -17.97 -1.17 8.76
N MET A 81 -17.83 -2.29 9.46
CA MET A 81 -17.29 -2.32 10.82
C MET A 81 -15.86 -2.83 10.73
N VAL A 82 -14.90 -2.09 11.28
CA VAL A 82 -13.49 -2.47 11.35
C VAL A 82 -13.08 -2.50 12.82
N ALA A 83 -12.43 -3.58 13.23
CA ALA A 83 -11.91 -3.75 14.57
C ALA A 83 -10.40 -4.03 14.54
N VAL A 84 -9.64 -3.24 15.28
CA VAL A 84 -8.21 -3.48 15.53
C VAL A 84 -8.08 -4.17 16.88
N VAL A 85 -7.47 -5.36 16.86
CA VAL A 85 -7.00 -6.01 18.08
C VAL A 85 -5.57 -5.54 18.29
N HIS A 86 -5.34 -4.85 19.39
CA HIS A 86 -4.03 -4.34 19.77
C HIS A 86 -3.20 -5.43 20.46
N LEU A 87 -1.86 -5.30 20.46
CA LEU A 87 -0.97 -6.30 21.07
C LEU A 87 -1.22 -6.51 22.57
N ASP A 88 -1.66 -5.48 23.28
CA ASP A 88 -2.03 -5.55 24.70
C ASP A 88 -3.35 -6.29 24.98
N GLY A 89 -4.07 -6.73 23.93
CA GLY A 89 -5.33 -7.44 24.02
C GLY A 89 -6.58 -6.55 23.99
N ARG A 90 -6.43 -5.22 23.92
CA ARG A 90 -7.56 -4.31 23.72
C ARG A 90 -8.11 -4.42 22.30
N VAL A 91 -9.40 -4.14 22.15
CA VAL A 91 -10.08 -4.11 20.86
C VAL A 91 -10.70 -2.73 20.67
N TYR A 92 -10.41 -2.13 19.52
CA TYR A 92 -10.93 -0.84 19.11
C TYR A 92 -11.78 -1.06 17.87
N GLU A 93 -12.98 -0.48 17.81
CA GLU A 93 -13.90 -0.64 16.69
C GLU A 93 -14.27 0.73 16.11
N CYS A 94 -14.28 0.83 14.78
CA CYS A 94 -14.80 1.97 14.03
C CYS A 94 -15.86 1.49 13.02
N VAL A 95 -16.93 2.26 12.87
CA VAL A 95 -18.04 1.94 11.98
C VAL A 95 -18.23 3.06 10.98
N VAL A 96 -18.11 2.74 9.69
CA VAL A 96 -18.26 3.71 8.59
C VAL A 96 -19.45 3.33 7.72
N THR A 97 -20.41 4.24 7.60
CA THR A 97 -21.63 4.06 6.82
C THR A 97 -21.34 4.13 5.33
N ALA A 98 -21.73 3.09 4.58
CA ALA A 98 -21.64 3.04 3.14
C ALA A 98 -22.95 3.53 2.49
N LYS A 99 -22.88 4.62 1.72
CA LYS A 99 -23.98 5.09 0.86
C LYS A 99 -23.42 5.28 -0.55
N PRO A 100 -23.74 4.43 -1.56
CA PRO A 100 -24.71 3.31 -1.63
C PRO A 100 -24.17 1.94 -1.13
N ARG A 101 -25.02 0.90 -1.06
CA ARG A 101 -24.61 -0.48 -0.64
C ARG A 101 -23.53 -1.09 -1.55
N GLU A 102 -23.46 -0.68 -2.80
CA GLU A 102 -22.41 -1.15 -3.73
C GLU A 102 -21.02 -0.69 -3.31
N LEU A 103 -20.93 0.50 -2.71
CA LEU A 103 -19.70 1.04 -2.11
C LEU A 103 -19.16 0.09 -1.05
N LEU A 104 -20.05 -0.50 -0.23
CA LEU A 104 -19.65 -1.44 0.81
C LEU A 104 -18.92 -2.66 0.22
N ARG A 105 -19.42 -3.20 -0.89
CA ARG A 105 -18.76 -4.34 -1.57
C ARG A 105 -17.37 -3.95 -2.10
N GLY A 106 -17.27 -2.76 -2.70
CA GLY A 106 -15.99 -2.21 -3.14
C GLY A 106 -15.01 -2.07 -1.98
N TRP A 107 -15.47 -1.56 -0.84
CA TRP A 107 -14.66 -1.45 0.36
C TRP A 107 -14.17 -2.79 0.89
N PHE A 108 -15.01 -3.84 0.92
CA PHE A 108 -14.56 -5.18 1.32
C PHE A 108 -13.44 -5.72 0.42
N ALA A 109 -13.57 -5.56 -0.90
CA ALA A 109 -12.58 -6.05 -1.85
C ALA A 109 -11.25 -5.28 -1.71
N GLN A 110 -11.32 -3.94 -1.64
CA GLN A 110 -10.13 -3.11 -1.49
C GLN A 110 -9.45 -3.34 -0.14
N LEU A 111 -10.21 -3.36 0.96
CA LEU A 111 -9.67 -3.58 2.30
C LEU A 111 -9.00 -4.95 2.42
N ALA A 112 -9.61 -6.02 1.88
CA ALA A 112 -9.01 -7.35 1.86
C ALA A 112 -7.66 -7.37 1.13
N TRP A 113 -7.58 -6.69 -0.01
CA TRP A 113 -6.35 -6.60 -0.80
C TRP A 113 -5.26 -5.79 -0.08
N VAL A 114 -5.59 -4.63 0.48
CA VAL A 114 -4.64 -3.79 1.24
C VAL A 114 -4.13 -4.51 2.50
N LEU A 115 -5.03 -5.15 3.25
CA LEU A 115 -4.63 -5.94 4.42
C LEU A 115 -3.75 -7.12 4.03
N GLY A 116 -4.03 -7.77 2.90
CA GLY A 116 -3.18 -8.85 2.37
C GLY A 116 -1.77 -8.39 1.98
N TYR A 117 -1.60 -7.10 1.62
CA TYR A 117 -0.30 -6.52 1.30
C TYR A 117 0.55 -6.25 2.56
N TYR A 118 -0.02 -5.61 3.58
CA TYR A 118 0.73 -5.25 4.81
C TYR A 118 0.76 -6.35 5.87
N ARG A 119 -0.24 -7.21 5.87
CA ARG A 119 -0.33 -8.41 6.72
C ARG A 119 -0.67 -9.61 5.85
N PRO A 120 0.27 -10.06 4.98
CA PRO A 120 0.14 -11.38 4.38
C PRO A 120 0.01 -12.35 5.55
N MET A 121 -1.14 -13.03 5.65
CA MET A 121 -1.44 -13.93 6.76
C MET A 121 -0.24 -14.84 7.00
N GLY A 122 0.34 -14.75 8.20
CA GLY A 122 1.29 -15.75 8.70
C GLY A 122 0.58 -17.03 9.10
#